data_AF-A0A3B8Q769-F1
#
_entry.id   AF-A0A3B8Q769-F1
#
_cell.length_a   1.000
_cell.length_b   1.000
_cell.length_c   1.000
_cell.angle_alpha   90.00
_cell.angle_beta   90.00
_cell.angle_gamma   90.00
#
_symmetry.space_group_name_H-M   'P 1'
#
loop_
_entity.id
_entity.type
_entity.pdbx_description
1 polymer ?
#
loop_
_entity_poly.entity_id
_entity_poly.type
_entity_poly.pdbx_seq_one_letter_code
_entity_poly.pdbx_strand_id
1 'polypeptide(L)'
;ELEIHAGCLTGRIVGDIVDASAKAAKLVSVCAEAGVALADTIAIGDGANDLKMLSLAGLSVAYRAKPIVQHQAAIALNFSGLDGVLNCLAE
;
A
#
# COMPACT_ATOMS: atom_id res chain seq x y z
N GLU A 1 -2.23 -17.02 0.83
CA GLU A 1 -1.97 -17.74 2.11
C GLU A 1 -0.74 -18.64 1.93
N LEU A 2 -0.03 -19.02 3.00
CA LEU A 2 1.10 -19.95 2.88
C LEU A 2 0.60 -21.39 3.07
N GLU A 3 1.04 -22.30 2.21
CA GLU A 3 0.69 -23.72 2.35
C GLU A 3 1.43 -24.32 3.56
N ILE A 4 0.67 -24.94 4.46
CA ILE A 4 1.18 -25.62 5.66
C ILE A 4 0.84 -27.11 5.56
N HIS A 5 1.86 -27.96 5.71
CA HIS A 5 1.70 -29.40 5.79
C HIS A 5 2.41 -29.94 7.03
N ALA A 6 1.69 -30.72 7.85
CA ALA A 6 2.19 -31.29 9.10
C ALA A 6 2.84 -30.25 10.05
N GLY A 7 2.28 -29.03 10.12
CA GLY A 7 2.80 -27.94 10.96
C GLY A 7 4.01 -27.21 10.39
N CYS A 8 4.47 -27.55 9.18
CA CYS A 8 5.61 -26.92 8.52
C CYS A 8 5.20 -26.16 7.26
N LEU A 9 5.90 -25.05 6.96
CA LEU A 9 5.77 -24.33 5.70
C LEU A 9 6.30 -25.21 4.55
N THR A 10 5.52 -25.38 3.50
CA THR A 10 5.96 -26.17 2.32
C THR A 10 6.78 -25.33 1.33
N GLY A 11 6.77 -24.00 1.49
CA GLY A 11 7.33 -23.05 0.53
C GLY A 11 6.40 -22.72 -0.65
N ARG A 12 5.19 -23.29 -0.68
CA ARG A 12 4.16 -22.97 -1.67
C ARG A 12 3.16 -21.96 -1.13
N ILE A 13 2.46 -21.32 -2.06
CA ILE A 13 1.36 -20.40 -1.78
C ILE A 13 0.02 -21.09 -2.07
N VAL A 14 -0.99 -20.73 -1.28
CA VAL A 14 -2.39 -21.04 -1.54
C VAL A 14 -3.08 -19.77 -2.02
N GLY A 15 -3.78 -19.87 -3.14
CA GLY A 15 -4.49 -18.76 -3.78
C GLY A 15 -3.57 -17.85 -4.61
N ASP A 16 -4.10 -16.68 -4.93
CA ASP A 16 -3.44 -15.73 -5.84
C ASP A 16 -2.30 -14.96 -5.17
N ILE A 17 -1.34 -14.53 -6.00
CA ILE A 17 -0.23 -13.68 -5.58
C ILE A 17 -0.71 -12.23 -5.46
N VAL A 18 -0.44 -11.61 -4.31
CA VAL A 18 -0.69 -10.19 -4.10
C VAL A 18 0.46 -9.38 -4.73
N ASP A 19 0.34 -9.13 -6.03
CA ASP A 19 1.26 -8.29 -6.79
C ASP A 19 0.85 -6.80 -6.79
N ALA A 20 1.57 -5.97 -7.55
CA ALA A 20 1.27 -4.54 -7.64
C ALA A 20 -0.13 -4.24 -8.21
N SER A 21 -0.60 -5.05 -9.16
CA SER A 21 -1.91 -4.90 -9.78
C SER A 21 -3.01 -5.32 -8.81
N ALA A 22 -2.78 -6.40 -8.06
CA ALA A 22 -3.69 -6.88 -7.02
C ALA A 22 -3.86 -5.86 -5.89
N LYS A 23 -2.79 -5.19 -5.47
CA LYS A 23 -2.86 -4.09 -4.47
C LYS A 23 -3.72 -2.93 -4.96
N ALA A 24 -3.50 -2.48 -6.20
CA ALA A 24 -4.30 -1.42 -6.81
C ALA A 24 -5.78 -1.82 -6.93
N ALA A 25 -6.06 -3.03 -7.42
CA ALA A 25 -7.43 -3.54 -7.51
C ALA A 25 -8.10 -3.67 -6.14
N LYS A 26 -7.35 -4.06 -5.10
CA LYS A 26 -7.88 -4.16 -3.74
C LYS A 26 -8.25 -2.80 -3.17
N LEU A 27 -7.44 -1.75 -3.40
CA LEU A 27 -7.80 -0.38 -3.01
C LEU A 27 -9.14 0.03 -3.63
N VAL A 28 -9.31 -0.17 -4.94
CA VAL A 28 -10.56 0.14 -5.65
C VAL A 28 -11.75 -0.63 -5.07
N SER A 29 -11.60 -1.94 -4.81
CA SER A 29 -12.65 -2.77 -4.19
C SER A 29 -13.05 -2.25 -2.83
N VAL A 30 -12.08 -1.95 -1.96
CA VAL A 30 -12.33 -1.43 -0.60
C VAL A 30 -13.03 -0.07 -0.65
N CYS A 31 -12.63 0.81 -1.57
CA CYS A 31 -13.30 2.11 -1.77
C CYS A 31 -14.76 1.93 -2.18
N ALA A 32 -15.03 1.03 -3.12
CA ALA A 32 -16.39 0.72 -3.58
C ALA A 32 -17.25 0.13 -2.44
N GLU A 33 -16.69 -0.79 -1.66
CA GLU A 33 -17.34 -1.39 -0.48
C GLU A 33 -17.66 -0.35 0.60
N ALA A 34 -16.76 0.61 0.81
CA ALA A 34 -16.90 1.67 1.82
C ALA A 34 -17.73 2.88 1.33
N GLY A 35 -18.05 2.97 0.03
CA GLY A 35 -18.69 4.14 -0.56
C GLY A 35 -17.81 5.40 -0.56
N VAL A 36 -16.49 5.24 -0.59
CA VAL A 36 -15.49 6.32 -0.55
C VAL A 36 -14.89 6.53 -1.94
N ALA A 37 -14.72 7.78 -2.36
CA ALA A 37 -14.04 8.07 -3.62
C ALA A 37 -12.53 7.83 -3.49
N LEU A 38 -11.87 7.37 -4.56
CA LEU A 38 -10.41 7.18 -4.56
C LEU A 38 -9.65 8.46 -4.18
N ALA A 39 -10.16 9.63 -4.59
CA ALA A 39 -9.60 10.93 -4.25
C ALA A 39 -9.62 11.24 -2.74
N ASP A 40 -10.49 10.57 -1.97
CA ASP A 40 -10.61 10.73 -0.52
C ASP A 40 -9.85 9.63 0.24
N THR A 41 -8.89 8.97 -0.41
CA THR A 41 -8.08 7.91 0.20
C THR A 41 -6.63 8.29 0.39
N ILE A 42 -6.03 7.68 1.41
CA ILE A 42 -4.60 7.73 1.68
C ILE A 42 -4.03 6.33 1.50
N ALA A 43 -3.01 6.19 0.66
CA ALA A 43 -2.25 4.95 0.52
C ALA A 43 -0.81 5.16 0.98
N ILE A 44 -0.28 4.21 1.73
CA ILE A 44 1.08 4.25 2.30
C ILE A 44 1.84 3.00 1.84
N GLY A 45 3.08 3.18 1.38
CA GLY A 45 3.92 2.06 0.91
C GLY A 45 5.42 2.38 0.95
N ASP A 46 6.25 1.35 0.87
CA ASP A 46 7.71 1.43 0.93
C ASP A 46 8.41 0.84 -0.30
N GLY A 47 7.70 -0.05 -1.02
CA GLY A 47 8.23 -0.85 -2.11
C GLY A 47 7.71 -0.47 -3.49
N ALA A 48 8.46 -0.85 -4.54
CA ALA A 48 8.06 -0.60 -5.92
C ALA A 48 6.75 -1.34 -6.32
N ASN A 49 6.40 -2.41 -5.59
CA ASN A 49 5.13 -3.11 -5.73
C ASN A 49 3.93 -2.30 -5.23
N ASP A 50 4.14 -1.21 -4.49
CA ASP A 50 3.05 -0.34 -4.03
C ASP A 50 2.72 0.78 -5.03
N LEU A 51 3.62 1.06 -5.99
CA LEU A 51 3.51 2.22 -6.88
C LEU A 51 2.17 2.33 -7.62
N LYS A 52 1.61 1.20 -8.08
CA LYS A 52 0.30 1.20 -8.75
C LYS A 52 -0.85 1.57 -7.81
N MET A 53 -0.78 1.14 -6.56
CA MET A 53 -1.78 1.50 -5.54
C MET A 53 -1.61 2.97 -5.15
N LEU A 54 -0.36 3.41 -4.92
CA LEU A 54 -0.03 4.78 -4.58
C LEU A 54 -0.47 5.77 -5.67
N SER A 55 -0.34 5.41 -6.96
CA SER A 55 -0.76 6.28 -8.06
C SER A 55 -2.28 6.48 -8.18
N LEU A 56 -3.09 5.64 -7.53
CA LEU A 56 -4.56 5.72 -7.56
C LEU A 56 -5.15 6.49 -6.37
N ALA A 57 -4.42 6.56 -5.25
CA ALA A 57 -4.91 7.21 -4.05
C ALA A 57 -4.89 8.73 -4.18
N GLY A 58 -5.82 9.40 -3.49
CA GLY A 58 -5.85 10.86 -3.40
C GLY A 58 -4.60 11.44 -2.76
N LEU A 59 -4.09 10.78 -1.71
CA LEU A 59 -2.81 11.08 -1.09
C LEU A 59 -1.95 9.82 -1.03
N SER A 60 -0.73 9.89 -1.58
CA SER A 60 0.25 8.80 -1.51
C SER A 60 1.42 9.16 -0.61
N VAL A 61 1.79 8.22 0.26
CA VAL A 61 2.86 8.39 1.24
C VAL A 61 3.90 7.28 1.10
N ALA A 62 5.12 7.67 0.75
CA ALA A 62 6.29 6.82 0.79
C ALA A 62 6.83 6.76 2.23
N TYR A 63 6.69 5.62 2.92
CA TYR A 63 7.19 5.46 4.29
C TYR A 63 8.51 4.71 4.30
N ARG A 64 9.61 5.39 4.68
CA ARG A 64 10.99 4.85 4.67
C ARG A 64 11.32 4.08 3.40
N ALA A 65 10.80 4.57 2.28
CA ALA A 65 10.66 3.82 1.05
C ALA A 65 11.96 3.79 0.24
N LYS A 66 12.02 2.92 -0.77
CA LYS A 66 13.12 2.96 -1.76
C LYS A 66 13.06 4.26 -2.57
N PRO A 67 14.20 4.77 -3.11
CA PRO A 67 14.22 6.05 -3.84
C PRO A 67 13.18 6.15 -4.95
N ILE A 68 12.98 5.08 -5.74
CA ILE A 68 11.97 5.05 -6.81
C ILE A 68 10.54 5.31 -6.31
N VAL A 69 10.23 4.90 -5.08
CA VAL A 69 8.92 5.10 -4.45
C VAL A 69 8.82 6.51 -3.89
N GLN A 70 9.87 7.00 -3.24
CA GLN A 70 9.91 8.37 -2.72
C GLN A 70 9.71 9.42 -3.83
N HIS A 71 10.26 9.19 -5.02
CA HIS A 71 10.12 10.11 -6.16
C HIS A 71 8.73 10.09 -6.82
N GLN A 72 7.92 9.06 -6.57
CA GLN A 72 6.60 8.89 -7.20
C GLN A 72 5.43 9.10 -6.25
N ALA A 73 5.67 9.04 -4.93
CA ALA A 73 4.66 9.38 -3.93
C ALA A 73 4.57 10.90 -3.72
N ALA A 74 3.41 11.39 -3.30
CA ALA A 74 3.20 12.81 -2.99
C ALA A 74 4.02 13.27 -1.78
N ILE A 75 4.15 12.41 -0.76
CA ILE A 75 4.87 12.71 0.48
C ILE A 75 5.85 11.57 0.79
N ALA A 76 7.02 11.90 1.33
CA ALA A 76 7.97 10.91 1.84
C ALA A 76 8.27 11.14 3.32
N LEU A 77 8.03 10.10 4.13
CA LEU A 77 8.34 10.07 5.56
C LEU A 77 9.60 9.24 5.79
N ASN A 78 10.75 9.92 5.85
CA ASN A 78 12.06 9.27 5.96
C ASN A 78 12.59 9.19 7.41
N PHE A 79 12.24 10.15 8.25
CA PHE A 79 12.84 10.32 9.58
C PHE A 79 11.81 10.32 10.72
N SER A 80 10.51 10.25 10.42
CA SER A 80 9.44 10.15 11.41
C SER A 80 8.98 8.71 11.62
N GLY A 81 8.10 8.51 12.62
CA GLY A 81 7.23 7.35 12.66
C GLY A 81 6.09 7.48 11.64
N LEU A 82 5.23 6.46 11.57
CA LEU A 82 4.07 6.43 10.68
C LEU A 82 3.01 7.47 11.08
N ASP A 83 2.96 7.83 12.36
CA ASP A 83 2.19 8.93 12.93
C ASP A 83 2.49 10.29 12.29
N GLY A 84 3.65 10.46 11.66
CA GLY A 84 3.96 11.64 10.85
C GLY A 84 2.93 11.92 9.74
N VAL A 85 2.16 10.90 9.32
CA VAL A 85 1.06 11.08 8.35
C VAL A 85 -0.06 11.97 8.90
N LEU A 86 -0.25 12.04 10.22
CA LEU A 86 -1.29 12.87 10.83
C LEU A 86 -1.04 14.36 10.57
N ASN A 87 0.22 14.78 10.44
CA ASN A 87 0.58 16.15 10.08
C ASN A 87 0.16 16.51 8.65
N CYS A 88 -0.10 15.51 7.79
CA CYS A 88 -0.60 15.71 6.43
C CYS A 88 -2.12 15.85 6.37
N LEU A 89 -2.81 15.60 7.50
CA LEU A 89 -4.27 15.65 7.64
C LEU A 89 -4.75 16.75 8.57
N ALA A 90 -3.81 17.38 9.29
CA ALA A 90 -4.10 18.56 10.08
C ALA A 90 -4.26 19.76 9.14
N GLU A 91 -5.47 20.33 9.12
CA GLU A 91 -5.66 21.75 8.80
C GLU A 91 -5.03 22.64 9.87
#